data_AF-A0A943LIT2-F1
#
_entry.id   AF-A0A943LIT2-F1
#
_cell.length_a   1.000
_cell.length_b   1.000
_cell.length_c   1.000
_cell.angle_alpha   90.00
_cell.angle_beta   90.00
_cell.angle_gamma   90.00
#
_symmetry.space_group_name_H-M   'P 1'
#
loop_
_entity.id
_entity.type
_entity.pdbx_description
1 polymer ?
#
loop_
_entity_poly.entity_id
_entity_poly.type
_entity_poly.pdbx_seq_one_letter_code
_entity_poly.pdbx_strand_id
1 'polypeptide(L)'
;MNFEEIDYIVNNKILNDKRIYKAFEPLIISSIKNYYDRTDIFNELVDEGKTEIMYAILEYDNSKGVPFNYYLKQRLRFFYLKKNPRRSVSSLNYTNEDGDEVMNLIESDENIEQDFEDRLEIKRLYERVRKLPDKQQKIIYENFLREKSAREICKELNMKQSTFYNTRSKALENLRKMY
;
A
#
# COMPACT_ATOMS: atom_id res chain seq x y z
N MET A 1 -5.27 -29.22 -34.00
CA MET A 1 -5.06 -30.29 -33.02
C MET A 1 -6.44 -30.77 -32.62
N ASN A 2 -6.68 -32.08 -32.69
CA ASN A 2 -7.97 -32.63 -32.29
C ASN A 2 -8.03 -32.83 -30.76
N PHE A 3 -9.19 -33.21 -30.22
CA PHE A 3 -9.36 -33.41 -28.78
C PHE A 3 -8.53 -34.57 -28.24
N GLU A 4 -8.41 -35.67 -29.00
CA GLU A 4 -7.64 -36.85 -28.59
C GLU A 4 -6.14 -36.56 -28.42
N GLU A 5 -5.56 -35.75 -29.31
CA GLU A 5 -4.18 -35.28 -29.22
C GLU A 5 -3.96 -34.40 -27.98
N ILE A 6 -4.91 -33.49 -27.69
CA ILE A 6 -4.87 -32.65 -26.48
C ILE A 6 -4.89 -33.53 -25.24
N ASP A 7 -5.85 -34.45 -25.16
CA ASP A 7 -6.02 -35.33 -24.00
C ASP A 7 -4.79 -36.22 -23.81
N TYR A 8 -4.20 -36.75 -24.88
CA TYR A 8 -2.96 -37.50 -24.80
C TYR A 8 -1.81 -36.67 -24.21
N ILE A 9 -1.58 -35.46 -24.74
CA ILE A 9 -0.50 -34.57 -24.27
C ILE A 9 -0.69 -34.22 -22.80
N VAL A 10 -1.92 -33.84 -22.43
CA VAL A 10 -2.24 -33.36 -21.08
C VAL A 10 -2.17 -34.50 -20.06
N ASN A 11 -2.75 -35.67 -20.37
CA ASN A 11 -2.75 -36.81 -19.46
C ASN A 11 -1.35 -37.41 -19.26
N ASN A 12 -0.48 -37.33 -20.27
CA ASN A 12 0.91 -37.77 -20.19
C ASN A 12 1.89 -36.66 -19.76
N LYS A 13 1.38 -35.47 -19.38
CA LYS A 13 2.19 -34.34 -18.87
C LYS A 13 3.31 -33.91 -19.82
N ILE A 14 3.05 -33.94 -21.12
CA ILE A 14 4.05 -33.62 -22.15
C ILE A 14 4.16 -32.10 -22.30
N LEU A 15 5.27 -31.52 -21.84
CA LEU A 15 5.47 -30.06 -21.83
C LEU A 15 6.18 -29.50 -23.08
N ASN A 16 6.93 -30.33 -23.80
CA ASN A 16 7.77 -29.87 -24.91
C ASN A 16 7.06 -29.86 -26.28
N ASP A 17 5.76 -30.20 -26.32
CA ASP A 17 5.01 -30.23 -27.57
C ASP A 17 4.62 -28.82 -28.01
N LYS A 18 5.34 -28.27 -29.00
CA LYS A 18 5.06 -26.92 -29.52
C LYS A 18 3.64 -26.76 -30.09
N ARG A 19 2.99 -27.86 -30.50
CA ARG A 19 1.66 -27.82 -31.11
C ARG A 19 0.58 -27.46 -30.10
N ILE A 20 0.72 -27.85 -28.82
CA ILE A 20 -0.27 -27.52 -27.80
C ILE A 20 -0.31 -26.01 -27.53
N TYR A 21 0.85 -25.36 -27.45
CA TYR A 21 0.94 -23.92 -27.22
C TYR A 21 0.35 -23.14 -28.41
N LYS A 22 0.65 -23.56 -29.64
CA LYS A 22 0.08 -22.96 -30.85
C LYS A 22 -1.44 -23.14 -30.93
N ALA A 23 -1.96 -24.29 -30.48
CA ALA A 23 -3.40 -24.56 -30.47
C ALA A 23 -4.17 -23.65 -29.50
N PHE A 24 -3.56 -23.31 -28.36
CA PHE A 24 -4.19 -22.49 -27.32
C PHE A 24 -3.80 -21.01 -27.36
N GLU A 25 -2.90 -20.60 -28.26
CA GLU A 25 -2.51 -19.20 -28.45
C GLU A 25 -3.71 -18.25 -28.68
N PRO A 26 -4.75 -18.59 -29.47
CA PRO A 26 -5.96 -17.76 -29.58
C PRO A 26 -6.71 -17.60 -28.24
N LEU A 27 -6.68 -18.62 -27.38
CA LEU A 27 -7.28 -18.58 -26.05
C LEU A 27 -6.50 -17.67 -25.10
N ILE A 28 -5.16 -17.70 -25.18
CA ILE A 28 -4.29 -16.75 -24.46
C ILE A 28 -4.63 -15.32 -24.89
N ILE A 29 -4.60 -15.05 -26.19
CA ILE A 29 -4.84 -13.71 -26.74
C ILE A 29 -6.22 -13.18 -26.34
N SER A 30 -7.26 -14.01 -26.47
CA SER A 30 -8.61 -13.61 -26.05
C SER A 30 -8.72 -13.39 -24.53
N SER A 31 -8.00 -14.17 -23.72
CA SER A 31 -7.98 -13.96 -22.26
C SER A 31 -7.26 -12.68 -21.87
N ILE A 32 -6.15 -12.35 -22.52
CA ILE A 32 -5.44 -11.08 -22.32
C ILE A 32 -6.37 -9.91 -22.63
N LYS A 33 -6.98 -9.90 -23.81
CA LYS A 33 -7.90 -8.82 -24.24
C LYS A 33 -9.10 -8.63 -23.30
N ASN A 34 -9.62 -9.72 -22.74
CA ASN A 34 -10.80 -9.66 -21.88
C ASN A 34 -10.49 -9.29 -20.42
N TYR A 35 -9.27 -9.57 -19.93
CA TYR A 35 -8.99 -9.56 -18.49
C TYR A 35 -7.76 -8.75 -18.07
N TYR A 36 -6.83 -8.43 -18.98
CA TYR A 36 -5.62 -7.66 -18.68
C TYR A 36 -5.51 -6.39 -19.54
N ASP A 37 -5.66 -6.54 -20.87
CA ASP A 37 -5.72 -5.49 -21.88
C ASP A 37 -4.64 -4.39 -21.79
N ARG A 38 -3.37 -4.81 -21.79
CA ARG A 38 -2.20 -3.91 -21.84
C ARG A 38 -1.36 -4.19 -23.08
N THR A 39 -1.28 -3.20 -23.97
CA THR A 39 -0.64 -3.30 -25.28
C THR A 39 0.89 -3.22 -25.20
N ASP A 40 1.42 -2.43 -24.27
CA ASP A 40 2.84 -2.21 -24.03
C ASP A 40 3.61 -3.49 -23.63
N ILE A 41 2.95 -4.39 -22.90
CA ILE A 41 3.52 -5.66 -22.44
C ILE A 41 2.83 -6.89 -23.06
N PHE A 42 2.16 -6.72 -24.20
CA PHE A 42 1.34 -7.78 -24.80
C PHE A 42 2.12 -9.08 -25.06
N ASN A 43 3.33 -8.98 -25.61
CA ASN A 43 4.15 -10.16 -25.92
C ASN A 43 4.59 -10.89 -24.64
N GLU A 44 4.93 -10.16 -23.59
CA GLU A 44 5.26 -10.73 -22.28
C GLU A 44 4.06 -11.49 -21.71
N LEU A 45 2.87 -10.88 -21.78
CA LEU A 45 1.63 -11.53 -21.34
C LEU A 45 1.33 -12.82 -22.12
N VAL A 46 1.66 -12.86 -23.41
CA VAL A 46 1.51 -14.08 -24.23
C VAL A 46 2.47 -15.18 -23.76
N ASP A 47 3.73 -14.84 -23.50
CA ASP A 47 4.74 -15.81 -23.04
C ASP A 47 4.45 -16.33 -21.62
N GLU A 48 3.92 -15.47 -20.76
CA GLU A 48 3.38 -15.89 -19.47
C GLU A 48 2.16 -16.80 -19.61
N GLY A 49 1.28 -16.54 -20.58
CA GLY A 49 0.15 -17.41 -20.90
C GLY A 49 0.60 -18.81 -21.32
N LYS A 50 1.69 -18.92 -22.09
CA LYS A 50 2.30 -20.22 -22.44
C LYS A 50 2.86 -20.92 -21.20
N THR A 51 3.48 -20.18 -20.30
CA THR A 51 3.97 -20.70 -19.01
C THR A 51 2.79 -21.21 -18.16
N GLU A 52 1.68 -20.49 -18.15
CA GLU A 52 0.46 -20.90 -17.43
C GLU A 52 -0.17 -22.17 -18.04
N ILE A 53 -0.11 -22.37 -19.36
CA ILE A 53 -0.49 -23.64 -20.00
C ILE A 53 0.39 -24.79 -19.49
N MET A 54 1.70 -24.57 -19.34
CA MET A 54 2.61 -25.59 -18.83
C MET A 54 2.21 -26.04 -17.42
N TYR A 55 1.90 -25.08 -16.53
CA TYR A 55 1.37 -25.40 -15.20
C TYR A 55 -0.02 -26.05 -15.26
N ALA A 56 -0.88 -25.62 -16.17
CA ALA A 56 -2.19 -26.24 -16.39
C ALA A 56 -2.06 -27.72 -16.78
N ILE A 57 -1.13 -28.06 -17.67
CA ILE A 57 -0.85 -29.44 -18.06
C ILE A 57 -0.37 -30.25 -16.86
N LEU A 58 0.56 -29.71 -16.07
CA LEU A 58 1.10 -30.39 -14.88
C LEU A 58 0.02 -30.69 -13.83
N GLU A 59 -0.85 -29.73 -13.55
CA GLU A 59 -1.85 -29.82 -12.48
C GLU A 59 -3.20 -30.41 -12.93
N TYR A 60 -3.43 -30.57 -14.22
CA TYR A 60 -4.70 -31.11 -14.71
C TYR A 60 -4.97 -32.52 -14.18
N ASP A 61 -6.19 -32.72 -13.71
CA ASP A 61 -6.67 -33.97 -13.15
C ASP A 61 -7.89 -34.45 -13.93
N ASN A 62 -7.68 -35.46 -14.77
CA ASN A 62 -8.72 -36.03 -15.62
C ASN A 62 -9.79 -36.79 -14.84
N SER A 63 -9.51 -37.21 -13.60
CA SER A 63 -10.49 -37.92 -12.76
C SER A 63 -11.71 -37.05 -12.41
N LYS A 64 -11.58 -35.73 -12.55
CA LYS A 64 -12.66 -34.76 -12.30
C LYS A 64 -13.69 -34.69 -13.43
N GLY A 65 -13.46 -35.37 -14.56
CA GLY A 65 -14.42 -35.43 -15.68
C GLY A 65 -14.66 -34.09 -16.39
N VAL A 66 -13.75 -33.12 -16.24
CA VAL A 66 -13.85 -31.81 -16.89
C VAL A 66 -12.83 -31.72 -18.01
N PRO A 67 -13.22 -31.48 -19.27
CA PRO A 67 -12.27 -31.37 -20.38
C PRO A 67 -11.21 -30.28 -20.16
N PHE A 68 -9.97 -30.56 -20.57
CA PHE A 68 -8.84 -29.64 -20.38
C PHE A 68 -9.11 -28.23 -20.93
N ASN A 69 -9.77 -28.10 -22.08
CA ASN A 69 -10.08 -26.80 -22.69
C ASN A 69 -10.91 -25.90 -21.75
N TYR A 70 -11.88 -26.48 -21.05
CA TYR A 70 -12.72 -25.73 -20.12
C TYR A 70 -11.93 -25.32 -18.88
N TYR A 71 -11.16 -26.27 -18.32
CA TYR A 71 -10.26 -26.02 -17.20
C TYR A 71 -9.26 -24.88 -17.52
N LEU A 72 -8.58 -24.97 -18.67
CA LEU A 72 -7.60 -23.98 -19.10
C LEU A 72 -8.23 -22.60 -19.32
N LYS A 73 -9.43 -22.54 -19.92
CA LYS A 73 -10.15 -21.27 -20.09
C LYS A 73 -10.42 -20.57 -18.77
N GLN A 74 -10.87 -21.30 -17.74
CA GLN A 74 -11.11 -20.71 -16.42
C GLN A 74 -9.81 -20.31 -15.73
N ARG A 75 -8.77 -21.14 -15.85
CA ARG A 75 -7.45 -20.87 -15.28
C ARG A 75 -6.84 -19.59 -15.85
N LEU A 76 -6.80 -19.44 -17.18
CA LEU A 76 -6.30 -18.24 -17.86
C LEU A 76 -7.11 -16.99 -17.48
N ARG A 77 -8.43 -17.10 -17.38
CA ARG A 77 -9.28 -15.99 -16.90
C ARG A 77 -8.84 -15.49 -15.52
N PHE A 78 -8.71 -16.38 -14.54
CA PHE A 78 -8.34 -15.98 -13.18
C PHE A 78 -6.87 -15.54 -13.09
N PHE A 79 -5.98 -16.17 -13.85
CA PHE A 79 -4.58 -15.77 -13.97
C PHE A 79 -4.46 -14.30 -14.37
N TYR A 80 -5.05 -13.92 -15.51
CA TYR A 80 -4.98 -12.53 -16.00
C TYR A 80 -5.78 -11.56 -15.12
N LEU A 81 -6.95 -11.94 -14.60
CA LEU A 81 -7.72 -11.09 -13.68
C LEU A 81 -6.97 -10.77 -12.38
N LYS A 82 -6.23 -11.74 -11.83
CA LYS A 82 -5.44 -11.56 -10.60
C LYS A 82 -4.18 -10.74 -10.88
N LYS A 83 -3.57 -10.96 -12.03
CA LYS A 83 -2.34 -10.28 -12.43
C LYS A 83 -2.58 -8.82 -12.83
N ASN A 84 -3.74 -8.53 -13.43
CA ASN A 84 -4.05 -7.18 -13.89
C ASN A 84 -3.94 -6.18 -12.71
N PRO A 85 -3.00 -5.22 -12.78
CA PRO A 85 -2.92 -4.16 -11.80
C PRO A 85 -4.15 -3.27 -12.04
N ARG A 86 -5.25 -3.54 -11.33
CA ARG A 86 -6.53 -2.81 -11.42
C ARG A 86 -6.41 -1.29 -11.22
N ARG A 87 -5.21 -0.77 -10.95
CA ARG A 87 -4.86 0.63 -10.84
C ARG A 87 -3.95 0.98 -12.01
N SER A 88 -4.48 1.69 -13.00
CA SER A 88 -3.66 2.47 -13.91
C SER A 88 -3.03 3.59 -13.09
N VAL A 89 -1.82 3.36 -12.59
CA VAL A 89 -1.03 4.43 -11.98
C VAL A 89 -0.38 5.17 -13.15
N SER A 90 -0.84 6.39 -13.40
CA SER A 90 -0.21 7.26 -14.39
C SER A 90 1.18 7.67 -13.90
N SER A 91 2.14 7.75 -14.81
CA SER A 91 3.47 8.28 -14.50
C SER A 91 3.35 9.75 -14.11
N LEU A 92 4.08 10.17 -13.07
CA LEU A 92 4.21 11.59 -12.74
C LEU A 92 4.94 12.38 -13.82
N ASN A 93 5.78 11.71 -14.62
CA ASN A 93 6.50 12.30 -15.75
C ASN A 93 5.65 12.31 -17.04
N TYR A 94 4.36 11.95 -16.96
CA TYR A 94 3.47 12.07 -18.11
C TYR A 94 3.25 13.54 -18.42
N THR A 95 3.36 13.92 -19.69
CA THR A 95 3.18 15.29 -20.15
C THR A 95 1.74 15.51 -20.64
N ASN A 96 1.09 16.58 -20.20
CA ASN A 96 -0.23 16.98 -20.71
C ASN A 96 -0.13 17.59 -22.14
N GLU A 97 -1.26 18.02 -22.70
CA GLU A 97 -1.30 18.64 -24.04
C GLU A 97 -0.49 19.93 -24.15
N ASP A 98 -0.26 20.62 -23.03
CA ASP A 98 0.45 21.88 -22.93
C ASP A 98 1.98 21.72 -22.73
N GLY A 99 2.47 20.49 -22.55
CA GLY A 99 3.89 20.24 -22.33
C GLY A 99 4.32 20.15 -20.87
N ASP A 100 3.39 20.23 -19.91
CA ASP A 100 3.67 20.16 -18.48
C ASP A 100 3.60 18.72 -17.95
N GLU A 101 4.59 18.33 -17.14
CA GLU A 101 4.58 17.06 -16.43
C GLU A 101 3.53 17.07 -15.30
N VAL A 102 2.81 15.96 -15.14
CA VAL A 102 1.82 15.77 -14.06
C VAL A 102 2.40 16.08 -12.68
N MET A 103 3.68 15.76 -12.43
CA MET A 103 4.35 16.05 -11.16
C MET A 103 4.31 17.54 -10.79
N ASN A 104 4.39 18.43 -11.79
CA ASN A 104 4.43 19.88 -11.57
C ASN A 104 3.04 20.48 -11.32
N LEU A 105 1.98 19.72 -11.62
CA LEU A 105 0.59 20.14 -11.43
C LEU A 105 0.04 19.74 -10.05
N ILE A 106 0.77 18.91 -9.30
CA ILE A 106 0.36 18.46 -7.97
C ILE A 106 0.75 19.54 -6.96
N GLU A 107 -0.26 20.13 -6.31
CA GLU A 107 -0.05 21.09 -5.24
C GLU A 107 0.59 20.40 -4.02
N SER A 108 1.56 21.07 -3.40
CA SER A 108 2.15 20.60 -2.15
C SER A 108 1.16 20.84 -1.01
N ASP A 109 1.00 19.85 -0.12
CA ASP A 109 0.27 20.03 1.13
C ASP A 109 1.05 20.91 2.14
N GLU A 110 2.29 21.31 1.82
CA GLU A 110 3.11 22.16 2.68
C GLU A 110 2.59 23.60 2.73
N ASN A 111 2.25 24.06 3.93
CA ASN A 111 1.93 25.46 4.20
C ASN A 111 3.09 26.11 4.98
N ILE A 112 4.01 26.75 4.25
CA ILE A 112 5.21 27.37 4.81
C ILE A 112 4.87 28.47 5.83
N GLU A 113 3.77 29.21 5.60
CA GLU A 113 3.33 30.26 6.52
C GLU A 113 2.87 29.67 7.85
N GLN A 114 2.01 28.64 7.80
CA GLN A 114 1.55 27.94 9.00
C GLN A 114 2.71 27.29 9.76
N ASP A 115 3.63 26.64 9.05
CA ASP A 115 4.84 26.05 9.65
C ASP A 115 5.68 27.10 10.39
N PHE A 116 5.80 28.30 9.84
CA PHE A 116 6.52 29.40 10.47
C PHE A 116 5.78 29.92 11.72
N GLU A 117 4.46 30.09 11.63
CA GLU A 117 3.62 30.50 12.77
C GLU A 117 3.70 29.49 13.92
N ASP A 118 3.57 28.20 13.62
CA ASP A 118 3.66 27.11 14.60
C ASP A 118 5.02 27.12 15.31
N ARG A 119 6.11 27.30 14.57
CA ARG A 119 7.46 27.41 15.15
C ARG A 119 7.58 28.61 16.09
N LEU A 120 6.98 29.74 15.72
CA LEU A 120 6.99 30.95 16.55
C LEU A 120 6.14 30.75 17.82
N GLU A 121 4.99 30.10 17.70
CA GLU A 121 4.11 29.77 18.83
C GLU A 121 4.80 28.80 19.80
N ILE A 122 5.40 27.73 19.28
CA ILE A 122 6.19 26.77 20.08
C ILE A 122 7.31 27.49 20.83
N LYS A 123 8.06 28.37 20.17
CA LYS A 123 9.13 29.16 20.81
C LYS A 123 8.58 30.01 21.97
N ARG A 124 7.48 30.74 21.74
CA ARG A 124 6.81 31.55 22.78
C ARG A 124 6.33 30.69 23.94
N LEU A 125 5.76 29.52 23.66
CA LEU A 125 5.31 28.57 24.69
C LEU A 125 6.49 28.10 25.54
N TYR A 126 7.62 27.71 24.94
CA TYR A 126 8.83 27.33 25.67
C TYR A 126 9.35 28.45 26.57
N GLU A 127 9.37 29.70 26.08
CA GLU A 127 9.78 30.86 26.87
C GLU A 127 8.83 31.10 28.07
N ARG A 128 7.52 30.88 27.90
CA ARG A 128 6.53 30.99 28.98
C ARG A 128 6.67 29.85 29.99
N VAL A 129 6.85 28.61 29.55
CA VAL A 129 7.09 27.46 30.44
C VAL A 129 8.34 27.70 31.29
N ARG A 130 9.43 28.23 30.71
CA ARG A 130 10.66 28.56 31.45
C ARG A 130 10.48 29.61 32.55
N LYS A 131 9.39 30.37 32.56
CA LYS A 131 9.06 31.35 33.62
C LYS A 131 8.27 30.73 34.77
N LEU A 132 7.78 29.50 34.65
CA LEU A 132 7.10 28.81 35.74
C LEU A 132 8.09 28.39 36.84
N PRO A 133 7.65 28.14 38.08
CA PRO A 133 8.46 27.46 39.08
C PRO A 133 8.94 26.07 38.61
N ASP A 134 10.15 25.65 38.99
CA ASP A 134 10.79 24.41 38.54
C ASP A 134 9.91 23.16 38.65
N LYS A 135 9.17 23.02 39.76
CA LYS A 135 8.23 21.90 39.97
C LYS A 135 7.09 21.91 38.96
N GLN A 136 6.60 23.09 38.57
CA GLN A 136 5.55 23.24 37.55
C GLN A 136 6.11 22.94 36.16
N GLN A 137 7.30 23.49 35.83
CA GLN A 137 7.99 23.18 34.57
C GLN A 137 8.15 21.68 34.36
N LYS A 138 8.67 20.99 35.38
CA LYS A 138 8.94 19.55 35.32
C LYS A 138 7.66 18.74 35.13
N ILE A 139 6.57 19.11 35.80
CA ILE A 139 5.28 18.46 35.61
C ILE A 139 4.72 18.70 34.21
N ILE A 140 4.81 19.93 33.67
CA ILE A 140 4.36 20.22 32.29
C ILE A 140 5.17 19.42 31.27
N TYR A 141 6.50 19.40 31.40
CA TYR A 141 7.38 18.68 30.50
C TYR A 141 7.14 17.15 30.53
N GLU A 142 7.10 16.54 31.72
CA GLU A 142 6.89 15.09 31.83
C GLU A 142 5.47 14.68 31.40
N ASN A 143 4.44 15.51 31.65
CA ASN A 143 3.06 15.15 31.32
C ASN A 143 2.66 15.44 29.87
N PHE A 144 3.11 16.55 29.27
CA PHE A 144 2.67 16.95 27.93
C PHE A 144 3.72 16.68 26.85
N LEU A 145 5.02 16.84 27.14
CA LEU A 145 6.06 16.57 26.12
C LEU A 145 6.48 15.09 26.10
N ARG A 146 6.57 14.46 27.28
CA ARG A 146 6.91 13.03 27.39
C ARG A 146 5.69 12.12 27.54
N GLU A 147 4.49 12.70 27.53
CA GLU A 147 3.21 11.99 27.62
C GLU A 147 3.10 10.99 28.79
N LYS A 148 3.86 11.18 29.87
CA LYS A 148 3.82 10.28 31.01
C LYS A 148 2.51 10.42 31.77
N SER A 149 2.02 9.29 32.27
CA SER A 149 0.85 9.27 33.13
C SER A 149 1.13 9.92 34.48
N ALA A 150 0.07 10.43 35.12
CA ALA A 150 0.16 10.98 36.48
C ALA A 150 0.80 9.99 37.46
N ARG A 151 0.54 8.69 37.30
CA ARG A 151 1.08 7.64 38.16
C ARG A 151 2.59 7.48 38.02
N GLU A 152 3.11 7.51 36.80
CA GLU A 152 4.55 7.41 36.52
C GLU A 152 5.29 8.64 37.07
N ILE A 153 4.76 9.84 36.79
CA ILE A 153 5.35 11.09 37.27
C ILE A 153 5.37 11.14 38.80
N CYS A 154 4.28 10.71 39.46
CA CYS A 154 4.21 10.66 40.92
C CYS A 154 5.22 9.70 41.52
N LYS A 155 5.44 8.54 40.88
CA LYS A 155 6.43 7.55 41.31
C LYS A 155 7.85 8.08 41.15
N GLU A 156 8.17 8.68 40.00
CA GLU A 156 9.50 9.24 39.71
C GLU A 156 9.85 10.43 40.61
N LEU A 157 8.88 11.32 40.85
CA LEU A 157 9.09 12.54 41.65
C LEU A 157 8.77 12.34 43.14
N ASN A 158 8.50 11.10 43.56
CA ASN A 158 8.13 10.73 44.92
C ASN A 158 7.08 11.67 45.54
N MET A 159 5.95 11.83 44.85
CA MET A 159 4.87 12.74 45.25
C MET A 159 3.49 12.06 45.24
N LYS A 160 2.54 12.64 45.98
CA LYS A 160 1.14 12.19 45.97
C LYS A 160 0.45 12.66 44.69
N GLN A 161 -0.50 11.86 44.19
CA GLN A 161 -1.30 12.25 43.02
C GLN A 161 -2.04 13.58 43.21
N SER A 162 -2.55 13.87 44.41
CA SER A 162 -3.17 15.16 44.71
C SER A 162 -2.21 16.33 44.52
N THR A 163 -0.94 16.17 44.89
CA THR A 163 0.11 17.17 44.67
C THR A 163 0.39 17.36 43.18
N PHE A 164 0.41 16.28 42.39
CA PHE A 164 0.56 16.36 40.94
C PHE A 164 -0.59 17.15 40.30
N TYR A 165 -1.85 16.78 40.56
CA TYR A 165 -3.01 17.46 39.97
C TYR A 165 -3.08 18.94 40.36
N ASN A 166 -2.85 19.25 41.64
CA ASN A 166 -2.81 20.64 42.11
C ASN A 166 -1.69 21.45 41.44
N THR A 167 -0.50 20.86 41.27
CA THR A 167 0.64 21.54 40.66
C THR A 167 0.43 21.72 39.15
N ARG A 168 -0.12 20.72 38.47
CA ARG A 168 -0.50 20.78 37.05
C ARG A 168 -1.54 21.87 36.81
N SER A 169 -2.61 21.91 37.61
CA SER A 169 -3.65 22.93 37.49
C SER A 169 -3.10 24.34 37.70
N LYS A 170 -2.26 24.55 38.73
CA LYS A 170 -1.59 25.85 38.96
C LYS A 170 -0.63 26.23 37.84
N ALA A 171 0.09 25.27 37.26
CA ALA A 171 0.97 25.51 36.12
C ALA A 171 0.17 26.00 34.90
N LEU A 172 -0.96 25.34 34.59
CA LEU A 172 -1.84 25.75 33.49
C LEU A 172 -2.48 27.12 33.73
N GLU A 173 -2.90 27.41 34.97
CA GLU A 173 -3.42 28.73 35.33
C GLU A 173 -2.37 29.84 35.16
N ASN A 174 -1.13 29.58 35.59
CA ASN A 174 -0.02 30.53 35.41
C ASN A 174 0.33 30.75 33.94
N LEU A 175 0.36 29.68 33.13
CA LEU A 175 0.58 29.79 31.68
C LEU A 175 -0.52 30.60 31.02
N ARG A 176 -1.78 30.41 31.43
CA ARG A 176 -2.92 31.17 30.89
C ARG A 176 -2.84 32.67 31.22
N LYS A 177 -2.26 33.05 32.36
CA LYS A 177 -2.00 34.46 32.72
C LYS A 177 -0.86 35.09 31.93
N MET A 178 0.04 34.26 31.38
CA MET A 178 1.14 34.70 30.53
C MET A 178 0.76 34.77 29.04
N TYR A 179 -0.45 34.29 28.71
CA TYR A 179 -1.02 34.36 27.36
C TYR A 179 -1.36 35.81 27.02
#